data_AF-A0A8T5ALP5-F1
#
_entry.id   AF-A0A8T5ALP5-F1
#
_cell.length_a   1.000
_cell.length_b   1.000
_cell.length_c   1.000
_cell.angle_alpha   90.00
_cell.angle_beta   90.00
_cell.angle_gamma   90.00
#
_symmetry.space_group_name_H-M   'P 1'
#
loop_
_entity.id
_entity.type
_entity.pdbx_description
1 polymer ?
#
loop_
_entity_poly.entity_id
_entity_poly.type
_entity_poly.pdbx_seq_one_letter_code
_entity_poly.pdbx_strand_id
1 'polypeptide(L)'
;RDLLAVPFSNPLTGPIRVKGAERGDTLIVDIKRIRSTIGQGATYIAPSTRYISSIPLLRLLDVELPHMTRICPIKGRKVYFSDKIMLPFKPMIGTIGVAPEFEAVSSRFPGPHGGNMDIPDIGIGSRLHLPVYVEGALLYLGDVHAAQGEGESPSGVAIEMPAEVTLTVDVIKDKVVTWPRLETSKYIGTIVATGTNRTLEDAVKTAFIELVFWLEKEYGFNRWDAYQLCTQVSKVRLGNLWTVSVEFPKRYL
;
A
#
# COMPACT_ATOMS: atom_id res chain seq x y z
N ARG A 1 18.51 -4.20 0.16
CA ARG A 1 17.79 -4.70 -1.03
C ARG A 1 18.76 -4.60 -2.20
N ASP A 2 19.08 -5.70 -2.87
CA ASP A 2 19.89 -5.63 -4.10
C ASP A 2 18.93 -5.45 -5.29
N LEU A 3 19.10 -4.35 -6.03
CA LEU A 3 18.30 -4.05 -7.23
C LEU A 3 18.85 -4.73 -8.49
N LEU A 4 20.06 -5.31 -8.39
CA LEU A 4 20.83 -5.88 -9.49
C LEU A 4 20.93 -7.41 -9.41
N ALA A 5 20.45 -8.04 -8.32
CA ALA A 5 20.43 -9.48 -8.15
C ALA A 5 19.07 -10.01 -7.66
N VAL A 6 18.66 -11.17 -8.17
CA VAL A 6 17.43 -11.90 -7.77
C VAL A 6 17.42 -12.10 -6.24
N PRO A 7 16.31 -11.80 -5.54
CA PRO A 7 14.96 -11.55 -6.06
C PRO A 7 14.62 -10.12 -6.50
N PHE A 8 15.60 -9.24 -6.74
CA PHE A 8 15.41 -7.88 -7.26
C PHE A 8 14.45 -7.00 -6.43
N SER A 9 14.67 -6.96 -5.10
CA SER A 9 13.85 -6.25 -4.10
C SER A 9 12.49 -6.89 -3.78
N ASN A 10 11.83 -6.37 -2.73
CA ASN A 10 10.47 -6.70 -2.27
C ASN A 10 10.15 -8.21 -2.31
N PRO A 11 10.90 -9.06 -1.58
CA PRO A 11 10.58 -10.48 -1.50
C PRO A 11 9.23 -10.67 -0.81
N LEU A 12 8.38 -11.53 -1.40
CA LEU A 12 7.03 -11.79 -0.90
C LEU A 12 6.93 -13.19 -0.31
N THR A 13 6.23 -13.29 0.81
CA THR A 13 5.74 -14.56 1.36
C THR A 13 4.44 -14.92 0.65
N GLY A 14 4.36 -16.14 0.12
CA GLY A 14 3.20 -16.66 -0.61
C GLY A 14 3.59 -17.62 -1.74
N PRO A 15 2.63 -18.03 -2.59
CA PRO A 15 1.21 -17.72 -2.48
C PRO A 15 0.53 -18.47 -1.33
N ILE A 16 -0.31 -17.78 -0.57
CA ILE A 16 -1.27 -18.38 0.34
C ILE A 16 -2.55 -18.66 -0.45
N ARG A 17 -2.87 -19.95 -0.64
CA ARG A 17 -4.12 -20.37 -1.28
C ARG A 17 -5.27 -20.33 -0.28
N VAL A 18 -6.35 -19.63 -0.61
CA VAL A 18 -7.55 -19.47 0.22
C VAL A 18 -8.66 -20.38 -0.31
N LYS A 19 -9.00 -21.42 0.46
CA LYS A 19 -10.04 -22.39 0.04
C LYS A 19 -11.39 -21.70 -0.18
N GLY A 20 -12.04 -21.95 -1.32
CA GLY A 20 -13.37 -21.43 -1.65
C GLY A 20 -13.40 -20.05 -2.31
N ALA A 21 -12.24 -19.40 -2.44
CA ALA A 21 -12.11 -18.16 -3.21
C ALA A 21 -12.10 -18.48 -4.72
N GLU A 22 -12.97 -17.82 -5.47
CA GLU A 22 -13.13 -17.98 -6.91
C GLU A 22 -13.20 -16.62 -7.60
N ARG A 23 -13.02 -16.61 -8.91
CA ARG A 23 -13.09 -15.37 -9.70
C ARG A 23 -14.44 -14.66 -9.48
N GLY A 24 -14.38 -13.36 -9.18
CA GLY A 24 -15.55 -12.53 -8.93
C GLY A 24 -15.89 -12.37 -7.44
N ASP A 25 -15.19 -13.09 -6.56
CA ASP A 25 -15.24 -12.86 -5.12
C ASP A 25 -14.36 -11.67 -4.69
N THR A 26 -14.53 -11.25 -3.44
CA THR A 26 -13.60 -10.33 -2.75
C THR A 26 -12.95 -11.04 -1.58
N LEU A 27 -11.63 -10.99 -1.52
CA LEU A 27 -10.84 -11.45 -0.38
C LEU A 27 -10.79 -10.36 0.70
N ILE A 28 -11.10 -10.72 1.94
CA ILE A 28 -11.02 -9.84 3.10
C ILE A 28 -9.80 -10.21 3.92
N VAL A 29 -8.89 -9.26 4.14
CA VAL A 29 -7.67 -9.47 4.90
C VAL A 29 -7.62 -8.47 6.06
N ASP A 30 -7.81 -8.95 7.29
CA ASP A 30 -7.63 -8.12 8.48
C ASP A 30 -6.21 -8.26 9.02
N ILE A 31 -5.51 -7.14 9.20
CA ILE A 31 -4.17 -7.13 9.77
C ILE A 31 -4.27 -7.04 11.29
N LYS A 32 -3.96 -8.15 11.99
CA LYS A 32 -4.11 -8.23 13.46
C LYS A 32 -2.85 -7.81 14.21
N ARG A 33 -1.67 -8.12 13.67
CA ARG A 33 -0.39 -7.87 14.35
C ARG A 33 0.76 -7.80 13.37
N ILE A 34 1.72 -6.90 13.64
CA ILE A 34 3.01 -6.84 12.94
C ILE A 34 4.11 -6.69 14.01
N ARG A 35 5.14 -7.52 13.95
CA ARG A 35 6.29 -7.51 14.88
C ARG A 35 7.59 -7.57 14.11
N SER A 36 8.55 -6.70 14.43
CA SER A 36 9.93 -6.85 13.96
C SER A 36 10.52 -8.14 14.52
N THR A 37 11.20 -8.93 13.69
CA THR A 37 11.83 -10.19 14.12
C THR A 37 13.20 -9.98 14.75
N ILE A 38 13.85 -8.84 14.46
CA ILE A 38 15.23 -8.56 14.89
C ILE A 38 15.36 -7.25 15.68
N GLY A 39 14.26 -6.53 15.92
CA GLY A 39 14.28 -5.29 16.70
C GLY A 39 15.02 -4.14 16.00
N GLN A 40 15.11 -4.16 14.68
CA GLN A 40 15.72 -3.10 13.87
C GLN A 40 15.07 -3.06 12.48
N GLY A 41 15.11 -1.88 11.86
CA GLY A 41 14.88 -1.69 10.44
C GLY A 41 16.02 -0.90 9.79
N ALA A 42 15.94 -0.66 8.49
CA ALA A 42 16.92 0.11 7.76
C ALA A 42 16.25 0.98 6.69
N THR A 43 16.83 2.15 6.44
CA THR A 43 16.49 2.99 5.30
C THR A 43 17.77 3.36 4.57
N TYR A 44 17.67 3.70 3.29
CA TYR A 44 18.81 4.17 2.50
C TYR A 44 18.36 5.13 1.42
N ILE A 45 19.28 5.95 0.94
CA ILE A 45 19.05 6.81 -0.23
C ILE A 45 19.07 5.91 -1.46
N ALA A 46 17.91 5.69 -2.09
CA ALA A 46 17.85 4.90 -3.30
C ALA A 46 18.67 5.57 -4.42
N PRO A 47 19.40 4.80 -5.25
CA PRO A 47 20.07 5.33 -6.43
C PRO A 47 19.10 5.93 -7.46
N SER A 48 17.80 5.64 -7.31
CA SER A 48 16.74 6.12 -8.19
C SER A 48 16.33 7.54 -7.81
N THR A 49 16.68 8.49 -8.67
CA THR A 49 16.29 9.91 -8.51
C THR A 49 14.82 10.17 -8.83
N ARG A 50 14.06 9.15 -9.24
CA ARG A 50 12.64 9.22 -9.62
C ARG A 50 11.73 9.78 -8.52
N TYR A 51 12.17 9.77 -7.26
CA TYR A 51 11.42 10.28 -6.12
C TYR A 51 11.64 11.78 -5.84
N ILE A 52 12.57 12.46 -6.54
CA ILE A 52 12.95 13.86 -6.28
C ILE A 52 12.91 14.70 -7.55
N SER A 53 13.56 14.24 -8.63
CA SER A 53 13.71 15.05 -9.85
C SER A 53 13.63 14.21 -11.12
N SER A 54 13.41 14.89 -12.24
CA SER A 54 13.57 14.25 -13.54
C SER A 54 15.03 13.79 -13.71
N ILE A 55 15.21 12.53 -14.12
CA ILE A 55 16.52 11.93 -14.40
C ILE A 55 17.40 12.84 -15.31
N PRO A 56 16.85 13.57 -16.31
CA PRO A 56 17.66 14.44 -17.17
C PRO A 56 18.37 15.60 -16.46
N LEU A 57 17.76 16.22 -15.44
CA LEU A 57 18.36 17.41 -14.80
C LEU A 57 19.58 17.03 -13.95
N LEU A 58 19.51 15.95 -13.18
CA LEU A 58 20.66 15.49 -12.40
C LEU A 58 21.77 14.94 -13.29
N ARG A 59 21.43 14.28 -14.41
CA ARG A 59 22.40 13.87 -15.42
C ARG A 59 23.07 15.06 -16.10
N LEU A 60 22.32 16.14 -16.38
CA LEU A 60 22.87 17.37 -16.95
C LEU A 60 23.84 18.06 -15.98
N LEU A 61 23.54 18.01 -14.68
CA LEU A 61 24.33 18.67 -13.63
C LEU A 61 25.48 17.80 -13.09
N ASP A 62 25.62 16.55 -13.55
CA ASP A 62 26.59 15.57 -13.06
C ASP A 62 26.56 15.38 -11.52
N VAL A 63 25.34 15.36 -10.97
CA VAL A 63 25.13 15.21 -9.52
C VAL A 63 24.66 13.79 -9.19
N GLU A 64 25.49 13.08 -8.43
CA GLU A 64 25.11 11.81 -7.79
C GLU A 64 24.69 12.03 -6.33
N LEU A 65 23.63 11.34 -5.91
CA LEU A 65 23.23 11.32 -4.51
C LEU A 65 24.16 10.42 -3.69
N PRO A 66 24.48 10.76 -2.43
CA PRO A 66 25.37 9.94 -1.63
C PRO A 66 24.73 8.59 -1.29
N HIS A 67 25.52 7.52 -1.37
CA HIS A 67 25.12 6.19 -0.93
C HIS A 67 25.15 6.12 0.60
N MET A 68 24.00 6.32 1.23
CA MET A 68 23.88 6.34 2.69
C MET A 68 22.81 5.36 3.17
N THR A 69 23.23 4.41 4.01
CA THR A 69 22.34 3.50 4.73
C THR A 69 22.27 3.91 6.19
N ARG A 70 21.07 3.81 6.77
CA ARG A 70 20.83 4.03 8.19
C ARG A 70 20.14 2.82 8.78
N ILE A 71 20.73 2.27 9.84
CA ILE A 71 20.10 1.25 10.67
C ILE A 71 19.34 1.94 11.79
N CYS A 72 18.06 1.59 11.95
CA CYS A 72 17.13 2.20 12.87
C CYS A 72 16.68 1.16 13.92
N PRO A 73 17.24 1.17 15.14
CA PRO A 73 16.79 0.29 16.21
C PRO A 73 15.30 0.50 16.53
N ILE A 74 14.59 -0.58 16.84
CA ILE A 74 13.18 -0.58 17.22
C ILE A 74 13.08 -1.07 18.67
N LYS A 75 12.64 -0.19 19.58
CA LYS A 75 12.48 -0.53 21.01
C LYS A 75 11.10 -0.09 21.48
N GLY A 76 10.31 -1.06 21.96
CA GLY A 76 8.93 -0.81 22.36
C GLY A 76 8.10 -0.25 21.20
N ARG A 77 7.52 0.94 21.38
CA ARG A 77 6.71 1.63 20.37
C ARG A 77 7.46 2.75 19.64
N LYS A 78 8.79 2.70 19.60
CA LYS A 78 9.64 3.74 19.00
C LYS A 78 10.64 3.15 18.02
N VAL A 79 10.88 3.88 16.93
CA VAL A 79 11.95 3.64 15.96
C VAL A 79 12.97 4.74 16.11
N TYR A 80 14.23 4.39 16.38
CA TYR A 80 15.30 5.33 16.65
C TYR A 80 16.01 5.65 15.34
N PHE A 81 15.68 6.81 14.75
CA PHE A 81 16.38 7.31 13.57
C PHE A 81 17.76 7.87 13.95
N SER A 82 17.87 8.47 15.13
CA SER A 82 19.12 8.86 15.78
C SER A 82 18.93 8.90 17.31
N ASP A 83 19.99 9.23 18.06
CA ASP A 83 19.90 9.44 19.50
C ASP A 83 18.96 10.59 19.91
N LYS A 84 18.66 11.49 18.96
CA LYS A 84 17.80 12.67 19.18
C LYS A 84 16.43 12.54 18.53
N ILE A 85 16.29 11.68 17.51
CA ILE A 85 15.09 11.58 16.68
C ILE A 85 14.49 10.18 16.83
N MET A 86 13.30 10.13 17.43
CA MET A 86 12.53 8.92 17.62
C MET A 86 11.18 9.06 16.92
N LEU A 87 10.89 8.13 16.01
CA LEU A 87 9.63 8.04 15.30
C LEU A 87 8.68 7.09 16.04
N PRO A 88 7.36 7.30 15.96
CA PRO A 88 6.41 6.31 16.46
C PRO A 88 6.51 5.04 15.63
N PHE A 89 6.57 3.88 16.29
CA PHE A 89 6.47 2.58 15.61
C PHE A 89 5.03 2.37 15.15
N LYS A 90 4.80 2.58 13.86
CA LYS A 90 3.53 2.42 13.17
C LYS A 90 3.75 1.48 11.99
N PRO A 91 3.89 0.17 12.24
CA PRO A 91 4.26 -0.75 11.19
C PRO A 91 3.13 -0.95 10.18
N MET A 92 3.53 -1.11 8.93
CA MET A 92 2.64 -1.31 7.78
C MET A 92 3.21 -2.34 6.80
N ILE A 93 2.36 -2.88 5.94
CA ILE A 93 2.72 -3.81 4.87
C ILE A 93 2.74 -3.03 3.54
N GLY A 94 3.91 -2.87 2.92
CA GLY A 94 4.07 -2.11 1.68
C GLY A 94 3.55 -2.86 0.46
N THR A 95 3.88 -4.15 0.38
CA THR A 95 3.43 -5.03 -0.69
C THR A 95 2.45 -6.08 -0.15
N ILE A 96 1.19 -6.00 -0.57
CA ILE A 96 0.17 -7.03 -0.29
C ILE A 96 -0.81 -7.10 -1.45
N GLY A 97 -1.11 -8.30 -1.94
CA GLY A 97 -1.97 -8.47 -3.09
C GLY A 97 -2.26 -9.92 -3.43
N VAL A 98 -3.15 -10.13 -4.38
CA VAL A 98 -3.51 -11.45 -4.91
C VAL A 98 -2.82 -11.68 -6.26
N ALA A 99 -2.89 -12.90 -6.78
CA ALA A 99 -2.47 -13.13 -8.16
C ALA A 99 -3.41 -12.43 -9.14
N PRO A 100 -2.88 -11.71 -10.16
CA PRO A 100 -3.69 -11.16 -11.24
C PRO A 100 -4.26 -12.27 -12.12
N GLU A 101 -5.25 -11.92 -12.95
CA GLU A 101 -5.90 -12.86 -13.88
C GLU A 101 -4.93 -13.38 -14.95
N PHE A 102 -4.12 -12.47 -15.49
CA PHE A 102 -3.14 -12.74 -16.53
C PHE A 102 -1.77 -12.21 -16.11
N GLU A 103 -0.73 -12.81 -16.68
CA GLU A 103 0.67 -12.41 -16.51
C GLU A 103 1.24 -12.57 -15.08
N ALA A 104 2.54 -12.36 -14.94
CA ALA A 104 3.22 -12.26 -13.66
C ALA A 104 3.69 -10.81 -13.47
N VAL A 105 3.08 -10.11 -12.51
CA VAL A 105 3.46 -8.73 -12.18
C VAL A 105 4.60 -8.74 -11.16
N SER A 106 5.65 -7.95 -11.39
CA SER A 106 6.75 -7.79 -10.43
C SER A 106 6.23 -7.24 -9.10
N SER A 107 6.78 -7.73 -7.98
CA SER A 107 6.46 -7.29 -6.62
C SER A 107 6.72 -5.81 -6.32
N ARG A 108 7.32 -5.07 -7.27
CA ARG A 108 7.55 -3.62 -7.17
C ARG A 108 6.40 -2.78 -7.71
N PHE A 109 5.48 -3.37 -8.47
CA PHE A 109 4.39 -2.62 -9.09
C PHE A 109 3.08 -2.81 -8.31
N PRO A 110 2.37 -1.72 -8.02
CA PRO A 110 0.99 -1.78 -7.58
C PRO A 110 0.02 -1.94 -8.76
N GLY A 111 -1.22 -2.33 -8.48
CA GLY A 111 -2.28 -2.44 -9.47
C GLY A 111 -3.62 -2.84 -8.86
N PRO A 112 -4.61 -3.21 -9.70
CA PRO A 112 -5.92 -3.67 -9.24
C PRO A 112 -5.85 -4.87 -8.28
N HIS A 113 -4.82 -5.70 -8.43
CA HIS A 113 -4.54 -6.86 -7.58
C HIS A 113 -3.93 -6.53 -6.21
N GLY A 114 -3.71 -5.25 -5.90
CA GLY A 114 -2.92 -4.80 -4.76
C GLY A 114 -1.48 -4.55 -5.17
N GLY A 115 -0.54 -5.31 -4.61
CA GLY A 115 0.88 -5.20 -4.92
C GLY A 115 1.55 -4.11 -4.07
N ASN A 116 2.57 -3.45 -4.63
CA ASN A 116 3.40 -2.49 -3.91
C ASN A 116 2.73 -1.11 -3.73
N MET A 117 1.68 -1.08 -2.91
CA MET A 117 0.83 0.08 -2.74
C MET A 117 1.44 1.13 -1.80
N ASP A 118 2.25 0.67 -0.84
CA ASP A 118 2.94 1.54 0.15
C ASP A 118 2.00 2.54 0.83
N ILE A 119 0.77 2.15 1.14
CA ILE A 119 -0.20 2.99 1.86
C ILE A 119 0.06 2.83 3.37
N PRO A 120 0.44 3.90 4.10
CA PRO A 120 0.77 3.81 5.54
C PRO A 120 -0.35 3.27 6.43
N ASP A 121 -1.60 3.38 5.98
CA ASP A 121 -2.78 2.91 6.69
C ASP A 121 -3.02 1.39 6.54
N ILE A 122 -2.25 0.68 5.70
CA ILE A 122 -2.21 -0.79 5.62
C ILE A 122 -1.35 -1.35 6.77
N GLY A 123 -1.83 -1.14 7.99
CA GLY A 123 -1.15 -1.55 9.22
C GLY A 123 -2.09 -2.26 10.20
N ILE A 124 -1.63 -2.39 11.44
CA ILE A 124 -2.38 -3.09 12.49
C ILE A 124 -3.78 -2.46 12.67
N GLY A 125 -4.82 -3.30 12.59
CA GLY A 125 -6.21 -2.92 12.77
C GLY A 125 -6.91 -2.45 11.49
N SER A 126 -6.25 -2.49 10.33
CA SER A 126 -6.90 -2.26 9.05
C SER A 126 -7.42 -3.56 8.42
N ARG A 127 -8.38 -3.39 7.53
CA ARG A 127 -8.99 -4.43 6.69
C ARG A 127 -8.81 -4.06 5.23
N LEU A 128 -8.30 -5.00 4.45
CA LEU A 128 -8.21 -4.88 3.01
C LEU A 128 -9.26 -5.73 2.32
N HIS A 129 -9.80 -5.20 1.23
CA HIS A 129 -10.68 -5.89 0.31
C HIS A 129 -9.92 -6.00 -1.00
N LEU A 130 -9.57 -7.22 -1.41
CA LEU A 130 -8.81 -7.48 -2.63
C LEU A 130 -9.71 -8.23 -3.62
N PRO A 131 -9.75 -7.83 -4.91
CA PRO A 131 -10.46 -8.61 -5.92
C PRO A 131 -9.89 -10.01 -6.05
N VAL A 132 -10.72 -11.02 -6.29
CA VAL A 132 -10.27 -12.37 -6.62
C VAL A 132 -10.38 -12.59 -8.13
N TYR A 133 -9.23 -12.82 -8.76
CA TYR A 133 -9.14 -13.07 -10.21
C TYR A 133 -8.99 -14.54 -10.57
N VAL A 134 -8.37 -15.33 -9.68
CA VAL A 134 -8.03 -16.75 -9.90
C VAL A 134 -8.47 -17.60 -8.72
N GLU A 135 -8.65 -18.90 -8.95
CA GLU A 135 -9.01 -19.86 -7.90
C GLU A 135 -8.00 -19.80 -6.74
N GLY A 136 -8.53 -19.70 -5.54
CA GLY A 136 -7.74 -19.64 -4.33
C GLY A 136 -7.15 -18.26 -4.02
N ALA A 137 -7.40 -17.24 -4.85
CA ALA A 137 -6.86 -15.87 -4.82
C ALA A 137 -5.34 -15.75 -4.93
N LEU A 138 -4.57 -16.64 -4.29
CA LEU A 138 -3.12 -16.66 -4.21
C LEU A 138 -2.59 -15.36 -3.59
N LEU A 139 -2.82 -15.19 -2.29
CA LEU A 139 -2.42 -14.01 -1.53
C LEU A 139 -0.90 -14.00 -1.29
N TYR A 140 -0.29 -12.84 -1.53
CA TYR A 140 1.11 -12.54 -1.25
C TYR A 140 1.21 -11.33 -0.34
N LEU A 141 2.24 -11.32 0.51
CA LEU A 141 2.60 -10.15 1.30
C LEU A 141 4.10 -10.09 1.61
N GLY A 142 4.61 -8.89 1.81
CA GLY A 142 6.00 -8.64 2.15
C GLY A 142 6.24 -7.15 2.32
N ASP A 143 7.50 -6.74 2.23
CA ASP A 143 7.87 -5.32 2.27
C ASP A 143 7.33 -4.59 3.51
N VAL A 144 7.68 -5.08 4.71
CA VAL A 144 7.14 -4.51 5.94
C VAL A 144 7.99 -3.33 6.38
N HIS A 145 7.32 -2.21 6.69
CA HIS A 145 7.98 -1.00 7.16
C HIS A 145 7.69 -0.77 8.64
N ALA A 146 8.69 -0.28 9.37
CA ALA A 146 8.55 0.17 10.75
C ALA A 146 7.93 1.58 10.84
N ALA A 147 8.18 2.40 9.83
CA ALA A 147 7.61 3.73 9.63
C ALA A 147 7.77 4.16 8.17
N GLN A 148 6.74 4.82 7.63
CA GLN A 148 6.74 5.44 6.32
C GLN A 148 5.97 6.78 6.38
N GLY A 149 6.45 7.78 5.63
CA GLY A 149 5.67 8.99 5.34
C GLY A 149 4.79 8.83 4.11
N GLU A 150 3.89 9.78 3.87
CA GLU A 150 3.11 9.82 2.63
C GLU A 150 4.02 10.16 1.44
N GLY A 151 3.86 9.41 0.34
CA GLY A 151 4.64 9.54 -0.89
C GLY A 151 5.97 8.79 -0.92
N GLU A 152 6.44 8.26 0.21
CA GLU A 152 7.73 7.53 0.31
C GLU A 152 8.95 8.33 -0.25
N SER A 153 8.81 9.65 -0.36
CA SER A 153 9.79 10.57 -0.94
C SER A 153 10.50 11.34 0.18
N PRO A 154 11.79 11.72 0.03
CA PRO A 154 12.65 11.68 -1.17
C PRO A 154 13.46 10.40 -1.38
N SER A 155 13.57 9.54 -0.36
CA SER A 155 14.51 8.42 -0.37
C SER A 155 14.08 7.26 -1.25
N GLY A 156 12.77 7.13 -1.52
CA GLY A 156 12.18 6.00 -2.23
C GLY A 156 12.24 4.68 -1.47
N VAL A 157 12.49 4.76 -0.16
CA VAL A 157 12.62 3.61 0.75
C VAL A 157 12.17 4.05 2.14
N ALA A 158 11.22 3.31 2.71
CA ALA A 158 10.80 3.48 4.09
C ALA A 158 11.87 2.99 5.11
N ILE A 159 11.48 2.84 6.38
CA ILE A 159 12.29 2.07 7.35
C ILE A 159 11.90 0.59 7.23
N GLU A 160 12.59 -0.11 6.35
CA GLU A 160 12.41 -1.53 6.00
C GLU A 160 12.77 -2.45 7.15
N MET A 161 11.96 -3.47 7.45
CA MET A 161 12.29 -4.46 8.46
C MET A 161 11.79 -5.86 8.12
N PRO A 162 12.50 -6.93 8.50
CA PRO A 162 11.91 -8.26 8.54
C PRO A 162 10.90 -8.33 9.69
N ALA A 163 9.78 -8.99 9.44
CA ALA A 163 8.66 -9.00 10.37
C ALA A 163 7.88 -10.31 10.34
N GLU A 164 7.24 -10.61 11.49
CA GLU A 164 6.15 -11.57 11.58
C GLU A 164 4.82 -10.80 11.50
N VAL A 165 3.94 -11.23 10.59
CA VAL A 165 2.61 -10.66 10.39
C VAL A 165 1.55 -11.70 10.77
N THR A 166 0.61 -11.31 11.62
CA THR A 166 -0.60 -12.09 11.92
C THR A 166 -1.79 -11.42 11.24
N LEU A 167 -2.50 -12.19 10.42
CA LEU A 167 -3.67 -11.74 9.67
C LEU A 167 -4.80 -12.77 9.77
N THR A 168 -6.03 -12.34 9.51
CA THR A 168 -7.15 -13.25 9.22
C THR A 168 -7.61 -13.02 7.80
N VAL A 169 -8.01 -14.10 7.13
CA VAL A 169 -8.47 -14.07 5.73
C VAL A 169 -9.87 -14.65 5.66
N ASP A 170 -10.75 -13.95 4.94
CA ASP A 170 -12.12 -14.38 4.65
C ASP A 170 -12.46 -14.13 3.18
N VAL A 171 -13.57 -14.68 2.69
CA VAL A 171 -14.04 -14.54 1.31
C VAL A 171 -15.48 -14.04 1.32
N ILE A 172 -15.74 -12.93 0.64
CA ILE A 172 -17.10 -12.50 0.32
C ILE A 172 -17.44 -13.00 -1.08
N LYS A 173 -18.40 -13.92 -1.16
CA LYS A 173 -18.89 -14.48 -2.41
C LYS A 173 -19.67 -13.46 -3.23
N ASP A 174 -19.53 -13.54 -4.56
CA ASP A 174 -20.30 -12.74 -5.53
C ASP A 174 -20.22 -11.23 -5.32
N LYS A 175 -19.12 -10.77 -4.71
CA LYS A 175 -18.82 -9.35 -4.51
C LYS A 175 -17.59 -8.99 -5.30
N VAL A 176 -17.78 -8.28 -6.40
CA VAL A 176 -16.68 -7.74 -7.20
C VAL A 176 -16.31 -6.36 -6.69
N VAL A 177 -15.02 -6.17 -6.41
CA VAL A 177 -14.38 -4.85 -6.29
C VAL A 177 -13.39 -4.70 -7.45
N THR A 178 -13.29 -3.52 -8.05
CA THR A 178 -12.36 -3.31 -9.20
C THR A 178 -10.96 -2.99 -8.71
N TRP A 179 -10.88 -2.28 -7.59
CA TRP A 179 -9.66 -1.81 -6.96
C TRP A 179 -9.64 -2.23 -5.49
N PRO A 180 -8.44 -2.35 -4.88
CA PRO A 180 -8.34 -2.63 -3.46
C PRO A 180 -9.10 -1.57 -2.65
N ARG A 181 -9.81 -2.01 -1.63
CA ARG A 181 -10.42 -1.12 -0.64
C ARG A 181 -9.78 -1.31 0.72
N LEU A 182 -9.75 -0.24 1.48
CA LEU A 182 -9.20 -0.18 2.82
C LEU A 182 -10.29 0.22 3.79
N GLU A 183 -10.34 -0.44 4.93
CA GLU A 183 -11.08 0.05 6.08
C GLU A 183 -10.16 0.15 7.30
N THR A 184 -10.31 1.24 8.03
CA THR A 184 -9.70 1.44 9.35
C THR A 184 -10.81 1.67 10.37
N SER A 185 -10.41 1.92 11.63
CA SER A 185 -11.36 2.31 12.68
C SER A 185 -12.11 3.63 12.39
N LYS A 186 -11.55 4.49 11.52
CA LYS A 186 -12.08 5.85 11.28
C LYS A 186 -12.48 6.12 9.84
N TYR A 187 -11.97 5.35 8.88
CA TYR A 187 -12.14 5.62 7.46
C TYR A 187 -12.48 4.35 6.68
N ILE A 188 -13.24 4.49 5.61
CA ILE A 188 -13.22 3.58 4.47
C ILE A 188 -12.48 4.27 3.33
N GLY A 189 -11.81 3.55 2.44
CA GLY A 189 -11.13 4.16 1.31
C GLY A 189 -10.88 3.22 0.14
N THR A 190 -10.68 3.81 -1.03
CA THR A 190 -10.38 3.11 -2.28
C THR A 190 -8.94 3.40 -2.68
N ILE A 191 -8.18 2.36 -2.98
CA ILE A 191 -6.76 2.46 -3.33
C ILE A 191 -6.62 2.29 -4.83
N VAL A 192 -6.06 3.29 -5.50
CA VAL A 192 -5.85 3.25 -6.95
C VAL A 192 -4.39 3.56 -7.27
N ALA A 193 -3.84 2.74 -8.15
CA ALA A 193 -2.51 2.89 -8.67
C ALA A 193 -2.51 3.49 -10.09
N THR A 194 -1.46 4.24 -10.39
CA THR A 194 -1.09 4.64 -11.76
C THR A 194 -0.87 3.41 -12.64
N GLY A 195 -0.79 3.64 -13.95
CA GLY A 195 -0.58 2.57 -14.93
C GLY A 195 -0.31 3.16 -16.31
N THR A 196 -0.29 2.31 -17.33
CA THR A 196 -0.17 2.76 -18.73
C THR A 196 -1.28 3.77 -19.03
N ASN A 197 -0.90 5.01 -19.34
CA ASN A 197 -1.80 6.14 -19.58
C ASN A 197 -2.72 6.52 -18.40
N ARG A 198 -2.37 6.14 -17.17
CA ARG A 198 -3.04 6.62 -15.96
C ARG A 198 -2.03 7.35 -15.08
N THR A 199 -2.13 8.67 -15.06
CA THR A 199 -1.30 9.53 -14.20
C THR A 199 -1.73 9.43 -12.72
N LEU A 200 -0.96 10.04 -11.82
CA LEU A 200 -1.35 10.14 -10.41
C LEU A 200 -2.65 10.94 -10.24
N GLU A 201 -2.85 11.98 -11.06
CA GLU A 201 -4.10 12.74 -11.09
C GLU A 201 -5.28 11.85 -11.50
N ASP A 202 -5.11 11.02 -12.52
CA ASP A 202 -6.14 10.07 -12.94
C ASP A 202 -6.41 9.01 -11.88
N ALA A 203 -5.38 8.57 -11.14
CA ALA A 203 -5.54 7.65 -10.01
C ALA A 203 -6.38 8.27 -8.89
N VAL A 204 -6.14 9.54 -8.55
CA VAL A 204 -6.96 10.28 -7.56
C VAL A 204 -8.41 10.39 -8.02
N LYS A 205 -8.63 10.83 -9.27
CA LYS A 205 -9.99 10.93 -9.84
C LYS A 205 -10.72 9.59 -9.80
N THR A 206 -10.03 8.51 -10.22
CA THR A 206 -10.59 7.16 -10.22
C THR A 206 -10.93 6.70 -8.81
N ALA A 207 -10.06 6.94 -7.83
CA ALA A 207 -10.30 6.57 -6.44
C ALA A 207 -11.55 7.28 -5.86
N PHE A 208 -11.74 8.57 -6.14
CA PHE A 208 -12.97 9.27 -5.75
C PHE A 208 -14.22 8.63 -6.36
N ILE A 209 -14.18 8.28 -7.65
CA ILE A 209 -15.34 7.67 -8.33
C ILE A 209 -15.64 6.28 -7.77
N GLU A 210 -14.62 5.45 -7.55
CA GLU A 210 -14.76 4.14 -6.90
C GLU A 210 -15.34 4.26 -5.48
N LEU A 211 -14.94 5.30 -4.73
CA LEU A 211 -15.45 5.56 -3.39
C LEU A 211 -16.93 5.95 -3.43
N VAL A 212 -17.35 6.80 -4.38
CA VAL A 212 -18.76 7.16 -4.58
C VAL A 212 -19.60 5.93 -4.92
N PHE A 213 -19.12 5.05 -5.81
CA PHE A 213 -19.82 3.80 -6.11
C PHE A 213 -19.92 2.87 -4.89
N TRP A 214 -18.90 2.85 -4.03
CA TRP A 214 -18.95 2.09 -2.80
C TRP A 214 -20.01 2.63 -1.83
N LEU A 215 -20.04 3.96 -1.62
CA LEU A 215 -21.03 4.63 -0.77
C LEU A 215 -22.46 4.38 -1.26
N GLU A 216 -22.71 4.49 -2.56
CA GLU A 216 -24.01 4.22 -3.16
C GLU A 216 -24.42 2.75 -2.96
N LYS A 217 -23.55 1.81 -3.34
CA LYS A 217 -23.89 0.38 -3.38
C LYS A 217 -24.05 -0.26 -2.00
N GLU A 218 -23.27 0.16 -1.02
CA GLU A 218 -23.19 -0.52 0.29
C GLU A 218 -23.70 0.30 1.46
N TYR A 219 -23.78 1.62 1.33
CA TYR A 219 -24.21 2.52 2.40
C TYR A 219 -25.49 3.32 2.05
N GLY A 220 -26.09 3.06 0.88
CA GLY A 220 -27.41 3.60 0.51
C GLY A 220 -27.41 5.10 0.20
N PHE A 221 -26.25 5.70 -0.06
CA PHE A 221 -26.17 7.09 -0.44
C PHE A 221 -26.79 7.34 -1.81
N ASN A 222 -27.45 8.48 -1.99
CA ASN A 222 -27.69 9.01 -3.33
C ASN A 222 -26.32 9.30 -3.99
N ARG A 223 -26.13 8.84 -5.24
CA ARG A 223 -24.87 8.99 -5.98
C ARG A 223 -24.36 10.43 -6.03
N TRP A 224 -25.23 11.38 -6.30
CA TRP A 224 -24.84 12.79 -6.50
C TRP A 224 -24.62 13.51 -5.18
N ASP A 225 -25.33 13.12 -4.13
CA ASP A 225 -25.05 13.61 -2.77
C ASP A 225 -23.71 13.06 -2.26
N ALA A 226 -23.43 11.76 -2.46
CA ALA A 226 -22.13 11.18 -2.16
C ALA A 226 -21.01 11.86 -2.95
N TYR A 227 -21.23 12.13 -4.24
CA TYR A 227 -20.28 12.86 -5.09
C TYR A 227 -19.92 14.23 -4.51
N GLN A 228 -20.94 15.03 -4.14
CA GLN A 228 -20.72 16.35 -3.53
C GLN A 228 -20.13 16.27 -2.12
N LEU A 229 -20.57 15.31 -1.31
CA LEU A 229 -20.12 15.13 0.07
C LEU A 229 -18.64 14.72 0.11
N CYS A 230 -18.22 13.79 -0.76
CA CYS A 230 -16.83 13.38 -0.88
C CYS A 230 -15.88 14.56 -1.11
N THR A 231 -16.29 15.58 -1.86
CA THR A 231 -15.50 16.81 -2.04
C THR A 231 -15.24 17.55 -0.72
N GLN A 232 -16.17 17.48 0.24
CA GLN A 232 -16.08 18.24 1.49
C GLN A 232 -15.33 17.50 2.60
N VAL A 233 -15.42 16.17 2.64
CA VAL A 233 -14.99 15.40 3.83
C VAL A 233 -13.92 14.35 3.56
N SER A 234 -13.69 13.96 2.31
CA SER A 234 -12.72 12.91 1.99
C SER A 234 -11.29 13.40 2.12
N LYS A 235 -10.39 12.45 2.37
CA LYS A 235 -8.94 12.68 2.43
C LYS A 235 -8.25 11.94 1.31
N VAL A 236 -7.22 12.54 0.74
CA VAL A 236 -6.31 11.84 -0.18
C VAL A 236 -5.04 11.49 0.59
N ARG A 237 -4.71 10.21 0.63
CA ARG A 237 -3.45 9.69 1.17
C ARG A 237 -2.56 9.28 0.02
N LEU A 238 -1.34 9.77 0.01
CA LEU A 238 -0.34 9.33 -0.95
C LEU A 238 0.46 8.17 -0.34
N GLY A 239 0.48 7.02 -0.99
CA GLY A 239 1.28 5.86 -0.55
C GLY A 239 2.74 6.06 -0.93
N ASN A 240 3.06 5.59 -2.13
CA ASN A 240 4.22 6.03 -2.91
C ASN A 240 3.77 7.01 -4.03
N LEU A 241 4.68 7.49 -4.88
CA LEU A 241 4.36 8.41 -5.99
C LEU A 241 3.47 7.81 -7.10
N TRP A 242 3.09 6.54 -6.99
CA TRP A 242 2.28 5.82 -7.96
C TRP A 242 0.95 5.32 -7.41
N THR A 243 0.67 5.50 -6.12
CA THR A 243 -0.51 4.93 -5.47
C THR A 243 -1.16 5.92 -4.51
N VAL A 244 -2.48 6.03 -4.58
CA VAL A 244 -3.27 6.88 -3.68
C VAL A 244 -4.39 6.08 -3.03
N SER A 245 -4.73 6.44 -1.80
CA SER A 245 -5.98 6.04 -1.14
C SER A 245 -6.87 7.27 -0.98
N VAL A 246 -8.11 7.22 -1.45
CA VAL A 246 -9.11 8.25 -1.15
C VAL A 246 -10.03 7.73 -0.07
N GLU A 247 -10.08 8.43 1.06
CA GLU A 247 -10.66 7.97 2.31
C GLU A 247 -11.86 8.81 2.75
N PHE A 248 -12.98 8.16 3.05
CA PHE A 248 -14.20 8.74 3.60
C PHE A 248 -14.32 8.47 5.12
N PRO A 249 -14.63 9.48 5.96
CA PRO A 249 -14.77 9.28 7.40
C PRO A 249 -16.00 8.44 7.77
N LYS A 250 -15.79 7.34 8.51
CA LYS A 250 -16.87 6.42 8.94
C LYS A 250 -17.96 7.08 9.79
N ARG A 251 -17.69 8.23 10.43
CA ARG A 251 -18.68 8.96 11.24
C ARG A 251 -19.86 9.52 10.44
N TYR A 252 -19.77 9.51 9.11
CA TYR A 252 -20.82 9.95 8.21
C TYR A 252 -21.52 8.79 7.49
N LEU A 253 -21.10 7.54 7.73
CA LEU A 253 -21.73 6.34 7.15
C LEU A 253 -23.01 5.95 7.90
#